data_AF-A0A5V4JFU9-F1
#
_entry.id   AF-A0A5V4JFU9-F1
#
_cell.length_a   1.000
_cell.length_b   1.000
_cell.length_c   1.000
_cell.angle_alpha   90.00
_cell.angle_beta   90.00
_cell.angle_gamma   90.00
#
_symmetry.space_group_name_H-M   'P 1'
#
loop_
_entity.id
_entity.type
_entity.pdbx_description
1 polymer ?
#
loop_
_entity_poly.entity_id
_entity_poly.type
_entity_poly.pdbx_seq_one_letter_code
_entity_poly.pdbx_strand_id
1 'polypeptide(L)'
;EDHRGETVYDTTTGNQMYISDPGPLPENVTSVSPDGEYQKWDGKAWVKDEAAETAARLREAEGTKSRLLQMAAEKIAPLQDAVDLEIATDDEKARLDEWKKYRVRVNRVDTSNPAWPEKPASSL
;
A
#
# COMPACT_ATOMS: atom_id res chain seq x y z
N GLU A 1 -22.83 21.61 31.30
CA GLU A 1 -23.41 20.77 30.23
C GLU A 1 -23.11 19.32 30.54
N ASP A 2 -23.95 18.39 30.08
CA ASP A 2 -23.79 16.96 30.30
C ASP A 2 -23.91 16.24 28.95
N HIS A 3 -22.77 15.78 28.44
CA HIS A 3 -22.62 15.14 27.12
C HIS A 3 -22.34 13.63 27.24
N ARG A 4 -22.50 13.06 28.44
CA ARG A 4 -22.27 11.63 28.66
C ARG A 4 -23.16 10.78 27.77
N GLY A 5 -22.57 9.75 27.19
CA GLY A 5 -23.28 8.87 26.26
C GLY A 5 -23.22 9.29 24.80
N GLU A 6 -22.68 10.48 24.51
CA GLU A 6 -22.49 10.93 23.14
C GLU A 6 -21.22 10.35 22.52
N THR A 7 -21.32 10.08 21.23
CA THR A 7 -20.20 9.68 20.37
C THR A 7 -19.74 10.90 19.60
N VAL A 8 -18.46 11.25 19.78
CA VAL A 8 -17.80 12.34 19.06
C VAL A 8 -16.59 11.80 18.32
N TYR A 9 -15.98 12.63 17.49
CA TYR A 9 -14.81 12.29 16.68
C TYR A 9 -13.70 13.29 16.95
N ASP A 10 -12.50 12.79 17.18
CA ASP A 10 -11.30 13.62 17.32
C ASP A 10 -11.01 14.30 15.98
N THR A 11 -10.97 15.64 15.94
CA THR A 11 -10.78 16.43 14.71
C THR A 11 -9.36 16.35 14.15
N THR A 12 -8.40 15.80 14.91
CA THR A 12 -7.01 15.64 14.46
C THR A 12 -6.80 14.30 13.74
N THR A 13 -7.48 13.24 14.21
CA THR A 13 -7.25 11.85 13.80
C THR A 13 -8.45 11.21 13.14
N GLY A 14 -9.66 11.77 13.30
CA GLY A 14 -10.92 11.17 12.85
C GLY A 14 -11.40 10.01 13.72
N ASN A 15 -10.69 9.68 14.80
CA ASN A 15 -11.02 8.56 15.67
C ASN A 15 -12.31 8.83 16.46
N GLN A 16 -13.15 7.82 16.56
CA GLN A 16 -14.34 7.85 17.39
C GLN A 16 -13.97 7.86 18.88
N MET A 17 -14.64 8.70 19.65
CA MET A 17 -14.50 8.82 21.10
C MET A 17 -15.87 8.84 21.77
N TYR A 18 -15.97 8.15 22.90
CA TYR A 18 -17.19 8.07 23.70
C TYR A 18 -17.05 8.93 24.96
N ILE A 19 -17.99 9.86 25.17
CA ILE A 19 -17.98 10.74 26.33
C ILE A 19 -18.51 9.99 27.54
N SER A 20 -17.61 9.71 28.50
CA SER A 20 -17.92 8.95 29.72
C SER A 20 -18.10 9.86 30.95
N ASP A 21 -17.46 11.02 30.96
CA ASP A 21 -17.44 11.95 32.09
C ASP A 21 -18.38 13.16 31.89
N PRO A 22 -18.99 13.67 32.97
CA PRO A 22 -19.81 14.88 32.89
C PRO A 22 -18.93 16.12 32.71
N GLY A 23 -19.29 17.00 31.78
CA GLY A 23 -18.51 18.21 31.50
C GLY A 23 -18.72 18.71 30.07
N PRO A 24 -18.06 19.83 29.70
CA PRO A 24 -18.04 20.30 28.32
C PRO A 24 -17.28 19.32 27.40
N LEU A 25 -17.58 19.36 26.11
CA LEU A 25 -16.82 18.60 25.11
C LEU A 25 -15.36 19.09 25.03
N PRO A 26 -14.39 18.21 24.73
CA PRO A 26 -13.02 18.64 24.46
C PRO A 26 -12.92 19.59 23.26
N GLU A 27 -11.90 20.44 23.22
CA GLU A 27 -11.77 21.45 22.16
C GLU A 27 -11.47 20.85 20.77
N ASN A 28 -10.97 19.61 20.72
CA ASN A 28 -10.55 18.91 19.51
C ASN A 28 -11.56 17.84 19.06
N VAL A 29 -12.86 18.03 19.30
CA VAL A 29 -13.90 17.06 18.86
C VAL A 29 -15.00 17.67 18.03
N THR A 30 -15.64 16.80 17.23
CA THR A 30 -16.83 17.11 16.44
C THR A 30 -17.82 15.95 16.51
N SER A 31 -19.13 16.23 16.49
CA SER A 31 -20.16 15.19 16.38
C SER A 31 -20.34 14.69 14.94
N VAL A 32 -19.63 15.28 13.98
CA VAL A 32 -19.66 14.88 12.57
C VAL A 32 -18.61 13.79 12.34
N SER A 33 -19.02 12.63 11.81
CA SER A 33 -18.08 11.57 11.43
C SER A 33 -17.37 11.87 10.12
N PRO A 34 -16.11 11.45 9.93
CA PRO A 34 -15.52 11.39 8.60
C PRO A 34 -16.23 10.33 7.75
N ASP A 35 -16.65 10.70 6.54
CA ASP A 35 -17.25 9.83 5.50
C ASP A 35 -16.31 8.79 4.83
N GLY A 36 -15.05 8.65 5.27
CA GLY A 36 -14.00 7.96 4.52
C GLY A 36 -12.60 8.12 5.09
N GLU A 37 -11.66 7.30 4.61
CA GLU A 37 -10.34 7.07 5.25
C GLU A 37 -9.36 8.25 5.14
N TYR A 38 -9.38 8.99 4.03
CA TYR A 38 -8.45 10.11 3.79
C TYR A 38 -9.17 11.44 3.94
N GLN A 39 -9.51 11.79 5.17
CA GLN A 39 -10.14 13.06 5.50
C GLN A 39 -9.40 13.83 6.57
N LYS A 40 -9.50 15.15 6.45
CA LYS A 40 -8.91 16.11 7.35
C LYS A 40 -9.96 17.12 7.77
N TRP A 41 -9.98 17.49 9.05
CA TRP A 41 -10.86 18.54 9.54
C TRP A 41 -10.32 19.91 9.11
N ASP A 42 -11.14 20.71 8.42
CA ASP A 42 -10.83 22.09 8.00
C ASP A 42 -11.11 23.13 9.10
N GLY A 43 -11.72 22.72 10.22
CA GLY A 43 -12.23 23.61 11.26
C GLY A 43 -13.76 23.64 11.27
N LYS A 44 -14.40 23.24 10.17
CA LYS A 44 -15.87 23.20 10.04
C LYS A 44 -16.43 21.86 9.59
N ALA A 45 -15.72 21.16 8.70
CA ALA A 45 -16.17 19.90 8.12
C ALA A 45 -14.96 19.00 7.82
N TRP A 46 -15.25 17.72 7.66
CA TRP A 46 -14.29 16.78 7.08
C TRP A 46 -14.18 17.06 5.58
N VAL A 47 -12.97 17.32 5.13
CA VAL A 47 -12.62 17.51 3.72
C VAL A 47 -11.65 16.43 3.29
N LYS A 48 -11.71 16.05 2.02
CA LYS A 48 -10.82 15.04 1.46
C LYS A 48 -9.36 15.51 1.56
N ASP A 49 -8.51 14.67 2.13
CA ASP A 49 -7.06 14.86 2.15
C ASP A 49 -6.45 14.17 0.91
N GLU A 50 -6.44 14.90 -0.21
CA GLU A 50 -5.90 14.39 -1.48
C GLU A 50 -4.42 14.02 -1.36
N ALA A 51 -3.65 14.76 -0.55
CA ALA A 51 -2.24 14.48 -0.33
C ALA A 51 -2.05 13.15 0.42
N ALA A 52 -2.86 12.89 1.46
CA ALA A 52 -2.85 11.62 2.18
C ALA A 52 -3.29 10.46 1.28
N GLU A 53 -4.34 10.63 0.48
CA GLU A 53 -4.81 9.60 -0.46
C GLU A 53 -3.73 9.27 -1.51
N THR A 54 -3.12 10.29 -2.12
CA THR A 54 -2.03 10.09 -3.10
C THR A 54 -0.82 9.43 -2.46
N ALA A 55 -0.41 9.87 -1.27
CA ALA A 55 0.72 9.27 -0.56
C ALA A 55 0.47 7.80 -0.20
N ALA A 56 -0.76 7.44 0.19
CA ALA A 56 -1.14 6.07 0.48
C ALA A 56 -1.07 5.18 -0.77
N ARG A 57 -1.62 5.65 -1.89
CA ARG A 57 -1.54 4.95 -3.19
C ARG A 57 -0.10 4.73 -3.64
N LEU A 58 0.75 5.75 -3.50
CA LEU A 58 2.17 5.64 -3.86
C LEU A 58 2.88 4.61 -2.98
N ARG A 59 2.63 4.62 -1.67
CA ARG A 59 3.21 3.63 -0.73
C ARG A 59 2.78 2.20 -1.08
N GLU A 60 1.51 2.00 -1.43
CA GLU A 60 1.00 0.69 -1.86
C GLU A 60 1.67 0.22 -3.17
N ALA A 61 1.84 1.13 -4.13
CA ALA A 61 2.50 0.83 -5.40
C ALA A 61 3.99 0.48 -5.20
N GLU A 62 4.71 1.22 -4.35
CA GLU A 62 6.11 0.90 -3.97
C GLU A 62 6.22 -0.45 -3.23
N GLY A 63 5.27 -0.74 -2.33
CA GLY A 63 5.18 -2.04 -1.68
C GLY A 63 4.95 -3.18 -2.68
N THR A 64 4.08 -2.96 -3.66
CA THR A 64 3.82 -3.91 -4.75
C THR A 64 5.08 -4.14 -5.59
N LYS A 65 5.77 -3.06 -6.00
CA LYS A 65 7.04 -3.14 -6.74
C LYS A 65 8.06 -4.00 -6.00
N SER A 66 8.24 -3.73 -4.71
CA SER A 66 9.17 -4.44 -3.84
C SER A 66 8.84 -5.94 -3.77
N ARG A 67 7.56 -6.29 -3.59
CA ARG A 67 7.11 -7.70 -3.57
C ARG A 67 7.36 -8.41 -4.89
N LEU A 68 7.08 -7.76 -6.02
CA LEU A 68 7.29 -8.34 -7.34
C LEU A 68 8.78 -8.54 -7.66
N LEU A 69 9.64 -7.59 -7.26
CA LEU A 69 11.09 -7.71 -7.39
C LEU A 69 11.67 -8.83 -6.54
N GLN A 70 11.18 -8.97 -5.30
CA GLN A 70 11.57 -10.06 -4.41
C GLN A 70 11.18 -11.42 -5.01
N MET A 71 9.91 -11.58 -5.41
CA MET A 71 9.42 -12.81 -6.07
C MET A 71 10.27 -13.16 -7.31
N ALA A 72 10.60 -12.17 -8.15
CA ALA A 72 11.45 -12.40 -9.31
C ALA A 72 12.86 -12.85 -8.90
N ALA A 73 13.44 -12.25 -7.86
CA ALA A 73 14.74 -12.66 -7.34
C ALA A 73 14.73 -14.11 -6.81
N GLU A 74 13.68 -14.49 -6.07
CA GLU A 74 13.49 -15.86 -5.56
C GLU A 74 13.37 -16.90 -6.67
N LYS A 75 12.76 -16.56 -7.81
CA LYS A 75 12.69 -17.45 -8.99
C LYS A 75 14.00 -17.49 -9.78
N ILE A 76 14.71 -16.35 -9.87
CA ILE A 76 15.97 -16.25 -10.59
C ILE A 76 17.07 -17.04 -9.89
N ALA A 77 17.14 -17.00 -8.55
CA ALA A 77 18.24 -17.61 -7.78
C ALA A 77 18.52 -19.08 -8.17
N PRO A 78 17.57 -20.04 -8.06
CA PRO A 78 17.84 -21.43 -8.39
C PRO A 78 18.14 -21.65 -9.88
N LEU A 79 17.50 -20.89 -10.78
CA LEU A 79 17.73 -20.98 -12.21
C LEU A 79 19.15 -20.48 -12.58
N GLN A 80 19.60 -19.43 -11.88
CA GLN A 80 20.94 -18.89 -12.03
C GLN A 80 21.98 -19.88 -11.50
N ASP A 81 21.75 -20.48 -10.33
CA ASP A 81 22.61 -21.52 -9.77
C ASP A 81 22.78 -22.70 -10.75
N ALA A 82 21.70 -23.17 -11.38
CA ALA A 82 21.77 -24.24 -12.39
C ALA A 82 22.62 -23.85 -13.61
N VAL A 83 22.58 -22.58 -14.04
CA VAL A 83 23.40 -22.06 -15.13
C VAL A 83 24.87 -21.96 -14.71
N ASP A 84 25.15 -21.43 -13.52
CA ASP A 84 26.51 -21.29 -12.98
C ASP A 84 27.18 -22.64 -12.71
N LEU A 85 26.39 -23.67 -12.36
CA LEU A 85 26.84 -25.05 -12.21
C LEU A 85 26.91 -25.82 -13.54
N GLU A 86 26.57 -25.18 -14.66
CA GLU A 86 26.53 -25.77 -16.00
C GLU A 86 25.59 -26.99 -16.14
N ILE A 87 24.59 -27.10 -15.27
CA ILE A 87 23.59 -28.20 -15.27
C ILE A 87 22.20 -27.77 -15.75
N ALA A 88 22.00 -26.49 -16.06
CA ALA A 88 20.71 -25.97 -16.50
C ALA A 88 20.27 -26.56 -17.85
N THR A 89 19.01 -27.01 -17.88
CA THR A 89 18.28 -27.38 -19.08
C THR A 89 17.98 -26.14 -19.96
N ASP A 90 17.61 -26.37 -21.22
CA ASP A 90 17.20 -25.28 -22.12
C ASP A 90 15.93 -24.57 -21.63
N ASP A 91 15.01 -25.29 -20.98
CA ASP A 91 13.81 -24.72 -20.34
C ASP A 91 14.19 -23.78 -19.19
N GLU A 92 15.09 -24.20 -18.30
CA GLU A 92 15.55 -23.37 -17.18
C GLU A 92 16.25 -22.10 -17.66
N LYS A 93 17.05 -22.19 -18.74
CA LYS A 93 17.68 -21.02 -19.37
C LYS A 93 16.65 -20.07 -19.96
N ALA A 94 15.63 -20.58 -20.64
CA ALA A 94 14.53 -19.77 -21.18
C ALA A 94 13.77 -19.05 -20.05
N ARG A 95 13.41 -19.78 -18.99
CA ARG A 95 12.74 -19.22 -17.80
C ARG A 95 13.60 -18.17 -17.11
N LEU A 96 14.91 -18.40 -16.99
CA LEU A 96 15.83 -17.44 -16.39
C LEU A 96 15.83 -16.11 -17.15
N ASP A 97 15.84 -16.16 -18.48
CA ASP A 97 15.75 -14.99 -19.35
C ASP A 97 14.41 -14.25 -19.17
N GLU A 98 13.29 -14.97 -19.16
CA GLU A 98 11.97 -14.39 -18.94
C GLU A 98 11.86 -13.69 -17.57
N TRP A 99 12.32 -14.35 -16.50
CA TRP A 99 12.30 -13.77 -15.15
C TRP A 99 13.24 -12.56 -15.02
N LYS A 100 14.41 -12.57 -15.66
CA LYS A 100 15.31 -11.41 -15.71
C LYS A 100 14.65 -10.23 -16.44
N LYS A 101 14.03 -10.48 -17.60
CA LYS A 101 13.26 -9.46 -18.35
C LYS A 101 12.12 -8.90 -17.51
N TYR A 102 11.36 -9.77 -16.85
CA TYR A 102 10.28 -9.38 -15.94
C TYR A 102 10.77 -8.48 -14.82
N ARG A 103 11.82 -8.88 -14.09
CA ARG A 103 12.41 -8.09 -13.00
C ARG A 103 12.80 -6.68 -13.47
N VAL A 104 13.42 -6.57 -14.64
CA VAL A 104 13.78 -5.27 -15.24
C VAL A 104 12.54 -4.44 -15.58
N ARG A 105 11.50 -5.05 -16.15
CA ARG A 105 10.24 -4.36 -16.46
C ARG A 105 9.58 -3.83 -15.19
N VAL A 106 9.47 -4.66 -14.14
CA VAL A 106 8.95 -4.25 -12.82
C VAL A 106 9.77 -3.09 -12.25
N ASN A 107 11.10 -3.16 -12.30
CA ASN A 107 11.96 -2.11 -11.77
C ASN A 107 11.76 -0.75 -12.47
N ARG A 108 11.36 -0.76 -13.74
CA ARG A 108 11.09 0.42 -14.55
C ARG A 108 9.67 0.99 -14.41
N VAL A 109 8.76 0.28 -13.72
CA VAL A 109 7.40 0.78 -13.50
C VAL A 109 7.46 2.06 -12.68
N ASP A 110 6.75 3.08 -13.19
CA ASP A 110 6.42 4.30 -12.46
C ASP A 110 5.32 4.01 -11.45
N THR A 111 5.56 4.27 -10.17
CA THR A 111 4.65 3.92 -9.07
C THR A 111 3.61 5.00 -8.79
N SER A 112 3.74 6.17 -9.40
CA SER A 112 2.69 7.20 -9.36
C SER A 112 1.53 6.86 -10.30
N ASN A 113 1.78 6.09 -11.36
CA ASN A 113 0.77 5.54 -12.26
C ASN A 113 1.17 4.13 -12.76
N PRO A 114 1.05 3.09 -11.91
CA PRO A 114 1.65 1.79 -12.20
C PRO A 114 0.90 0.98 -13.26
N ALA A 115 1.64 0.54 -14.27
CA ALA A 115 1.24 -0.50 -15.21
C ALA A 115 2.11 -1.75 -14.99
N TRP A 116 1.63 -2.70 -14.17
CA TRP A 116 2.41 -3.88 -13.81
C TRP A 116 2.55 -4.86 -14.98
N PRO A 117 3.77 -5.33 -15.29
CA PRO A 117 3.96 -6.34 -16.32
C PRO A 117 3.34 -7.69 -15.88
N GLU A 118 2.92 -8.48 -16.86
CA GLU A 118 2.48 -9.86 -16.61
C GLU A 118 3.64 -10.73 -16.15
N LYS A 119 3.36 -11.64 -15.21
CA LYS A 119 4.35 -12.56 -14.66
C LYS A 119 4.67 -13.65 -15.70
N PRO A 120 5.94 -14.08 -15.79
CA PRO A 120 6.28 -15.26 -16.60
C PRO A 120 5.50 -16.49 -16.14
N ALA A 121 5.20 -17.39 -17.08
CA ALA A 121 4.55 -18.65 -16.76
C ALA A 121 5.43 -19.44 -15.78
N SER A 122 4.83 -19.91 -14.69
CA SER A 122 5.47 -20.87 -13.79
C SER A 122 5.12 -22.26 -14.31
N SER A 123 5.73 -22.72 -15.40
CA SER A 123 5.62 -24.15 -15.70
C SER A 123 6.36 -24.92 -14.60
N LEU A 124 5.59 -25.77 -13.92
CA LEU A 124 6.01 -26.74 -12.90
C LEU A 124 6.79 -27.88 -13.55
#